data_AF-A0A9D0TIR7-F1
#
_entry.id   AF-A0A9D0TIR7-F1
#
_cell.length_a   1.000
_cell.length_b   1.000
_cell.length_c   1.000
_cell.angle_alpha   90.00
_cell.angle_beta   90.00
_cell.angle_gamma   90.00
#
_symmetry.space_group_name_H-M   'P 1'
#
loop_
_entity.id
_entity.type
_entity.pdbx_description
1 polymer ?
#
loop_
_entity_poly.entity_id
_entity_poly.type
_entity_poly.pdbx_seq_one_letter_code
_entity_poly.pdbx_strand_id
1 'polypeptide(L)'
;VTLGRETRTAEQNAKLWPMLTDVSKQVEWYGQMLSPEDWKHIFTSSLLKQRAVPGLDGGIVVLGQSTSRMSKRLFSNLIELIYAFGTEHEVVWSQPGARVK
;
A
#
# COMPACT_ATOMS: atom_id res chain seq x y z
N VAL A 1 -1.72 32.57 -8.94
CA VAL A 1 -2.59 31.39 -8.71
C VAL A 1 -1.87 30.18 -9.27
N THR A 2 -1.28 29.35 -8.41
CA THR A 2 -0.62 28.11 -8.87
C THR A 2 -1.73 27.11 -9.15
N LEU A 3 -1.99 26.81 -10.42
CA LEU A 3 -2.89 25.72 -10.84
C LEU A 3 -2.21 24.38 -10.51
N GLY A 4 -2.17 24.06 -9.22
CA GLY A 4 -1.59 22.83 -8.70
C GLY A 4 -2.51 21.65 -9.03
N ARG A 5 -1.91 20.58 -9.55
CA ARG A 5 -2.56 19.28 -9.77
C ARG A 5 -3.36 18.87 -8.52
N GLU A 6 -4.60 18.37 -8.68
CA GLU A 6 -5.41 17.93 -7.54
C GLU A 6 -4.60 17.02 -6.62
N THR A 7 -4.35 17.48 -5.41
CA THR A 7 -3.67 16.72 -4.37
C THR A 7 -4.68 15.79 -3.70
N ARG A 8 -4.20 14.64 -3.22
CA ARG A 8 -5.04 13.68 -2.47
C ARG A 8 -5.60 14.35 -1.22
N THR A 9 -6.83 14.00 -0.85
CA THR A 9 -7.42 14.48 0.41
C THR A 9 -6.74 13.82 1.61
N ALA A 10 -6.82 14.45 2.78
CA ALA A 10 -6.28 13.88 4.02
C ALA A 10 -6.93 12.52 4.35
N GLU A 11 -8.23 12.38 4.10
CA GLU A 11 -8.98 11.13 4.29
C GLU A 11 -8.48 10.01 3.38
N GLN A 12 -8.15 10.33 2.11
CA GLN A 12 -7.55 9.34 1.20
C GLN A 12 -6.20 8.86 1.73
N ASN A 13 -5.34 9.77 2.19
CA ASN A 13 -4.06 9.39 2.77
C ASN A 13 -4.20 8.58 4.06
N ALA A 14 -5.23 8.86 4.86
CA ALA A 14 -5.50 8.17 6.12
C ALA A 14 -6.02 6.72 5.93
N LYS A 15 -6.59 6.38 4.77
CA LYS A 15 -7.15 5.04 4.50
C LYS A 15 -6.12 3.95 4.27
N LEU A 16 -4.95 4.27 3.70
CA LEU A 16 -4.01 3.24 3.26
C LEU A 16 -3.51 2.36 4.41
N TRP A 17 -3.02 2.96 5.49
CA TRP A 17 -2.39 2.21 6.59
C TRP A 17 -3.34 1.33 7.40
N PRO A 18 -4.58 1.75 7.74
CA PRO A 18 -5.56 0.86 8.34
C PRO A 18 -5.83 -0.37 7.47
N MET A 19 -6.04 -0.19 6.16
CA MET A 19 -6.29 -1.31 5.25
C MET A 19 -5.11 -2.29 5.20
N LEU A 20 -3.88 -1.78 5.11
CA LEU A 20 -2.68 -2.62 5.15
C LEU A 20 -2.53 -3.37 6.48
N THR A 21 -2.93 -2.74 7.59
CA THR A 21 -2.91 -3.35 8.92
C THR A 21 -3.93 -4.47 9.03
N ASP A 22 -5.13 -4.26 8.49
CA ASP A 22 -6.20 -5.28 8.51
C ASP A 22 -5.79 -6.50 7.69
N VAL A 23 -5.21 -6.30 6.50
CA VAL A 23 -4.65 -7.39 5.68
C VAL A 23 -3.52 -8.10 6.42
N SER A 24 -2.56 -7.35 6.97
CA SER A 24 -1.40 -7.89 7.69
C SER A 24 -1.78 -8.80 8.86
N LYS A 25 -2.88 -8.51 9.55
CA LYS A 25 -3.35 -9.31 10.69
C LYS A 25 -4.13 -10.56 10.31
N GLN A 26 -4.66 -10.62 9.10
CA GLN A 26 -5.67 -11.60 8.70
C GLN A 26 -5.19 -12.55 7.61
N VAL A 27 -4.22 -12.14 6.79
CA VAL A 27 -3.77 -12.91 5.63
C VAL A 27 -2.38 -13.48 5.85
N GLU A 28 -2.31 -14.81 5.91
CA GLU A 28 -1.06 -15.56 5.78
C GLU A 28 -0.70 -15.72 4.30
N TRP A 29 0.47 -15.20 3.91
CA TRP A 29 0.93 -15.20 2.53
C TRP A 29 2.08 -16.20 2.36
N TYR A 30 1.83 -17.28 1.62
CA TYR A 30 2.81 -18.36 1.37
C TYR A 30 3.54 -18.85 2.65
N GLY A 31 2.79 -19.08 3.73
CA GLY A 31 3.34 -19.58 4.99
C GLY A 31 3.86 -18.51 5.95
N GLN A 32 3.65 -17.22 5.65
CA GLN A 32 4.20 -16.11 6.42
C GLN A 32 3.18 -15.01 6.67
N MET A 33 3.13 -14.51 7.90
CA MET A 33 2.47 -13.25 8.22
C MET A 33 3.40 -12.09 7.88
N LEU A 34 2.93 -11.20 7.01
CA LEU A 34 3.71 -10.07 6.53
C LEU A 34 3.31 -8.79 7.24
N SER A 35 4.26 -7.87 7.44
CA SER A 35 3.98 -6.58 8.07
C SER A 35 3.14 -5.67 7.15
N PRO A 36 2.49 -4.62 7.67
CA PRO A 36 1.78 -3.65 6.83
C PRO A 36 2.70 -2.97 5.80
N GLU A 37 3.99 -2.83 6.13
CA GLU A 37 5.00 -2.27 5.22
C GLU A 37 5.30 -3.22 4.06
N ASP A 38 5.44 -4.51 4.33
CA ASP A 38 5.65 -5.53 3.30
C ASP A 38 4.46 -5.60 2.35
N TRP A 39 3.24 -5.59 2.90
CA TRP A 39 2.01 -5.53 2.10
C TRP A 39 1.96 -4.29 1.21
N LYS A 40 2.41 -3.13 1.72
CA LYS A 40 2.52 -1.92 0.90
C LYS A 40 3.47 -2.14 -0.28
N HIS A 41 4.60 -2.82 -0.07
CA HIS A 41 5.53 -3.14 -1.15
C HIS A 41 4.91 -4.07 -2.19
N ILE A 42 4.17 -5.08 -1.75
CA ILE A 42 3.49 -6.04 -2.64
C ILE A 42 2.42 -5.33 -3.48
N PHE A 43 1.50 -4.57 -2.87
CA PHE A 43 0.44 -3.91 -3.64
C PHE A 43 0.98 -2.83 -4.59
N THR A 44 2.01 -2.09 -4.17
CA THR A 44 2.59 -1.05 -5.03
C THR A 44 3.38 -1.62 -6.19
N SER A 45 4.01 -2.79 -6.04
CA SER A 45 4.73 -3.46 -7.14
C SER A 45 3.78 -3.98 -8.23
N SER A 46 2.54 -4.33 -7.87
CA SER A 46 1.49 -4.74 -8.83
C SER A 46 1.04 -3.60 -9.75
N LEU A 47 1.19 -2.34 -9.33
CA LEU A 47 0.76 -1.16 -10.11
C LEU A 47 1.90 -0.46 -10.83
N LEU A 48 3.11 -0.52 -10.28
CA LEU A 48 4.28 0.17 -10.80
C LEU A 48 5.47 -0.77 -10.87
N LYS A 49 6.14 -0.76 -12.02
CA LYS A 49 7.40 -1.48 -12.19
C LYS A 49 8.42 -1.01 -11.15
N GLN A 50 8.99 -1.96 -10.43
CA GLN A 50 10.11 -1.72 -9.53
C GLN A 50 11.41 -1.65 -10.33
N ARG A 51 12.41 -0.97 -9.78
CA ARG A 51 13.73 -0.83 -10.41
C ARG A 51 14.78 -1.52 -9.55
N ALA A 52 15.51 -2.46 -10.13
CA ALA A 52 16.66 -3.09 -9.50
C ALA A 52 17.92 -2.25 -9.75
N VAL A 53 18.74 -2.05 -8.73
CA VAL A 53 20.03 -1.34 -8.82
C VAL A 53 21.11 -2.08 -8.04
N PRO A 54 22.40 -1.92 -8.41
CA PRO A 54 23.50 -2.44 -7.59
C PRO A 54 23.48 -1.86 -6.16
N GLY A 55 23.64 -2.73 -5.18
CA GLY A 55 23.81 -2.40 -3.76
C GLY A 55 25.25 -2.03 -3.42
N LEU A 56 25.43 -1.46 -2.23
CA LEU A 56 26.75 -1.04 -1.73
C LEU A 56 27.68 -2.24 -1.46
N ASP A 57 27.11 -3.41 -1.23
CA ASP A 57 27.77 -4.68 -0.93
C ASP A 57 27.94 -5.58 -2.17
N GLY A 58 27.61 -5.07 -3.36
CA GLY A 58 27.60 -5.86 -4.59
C GLY A 58 26.34 -6.70 -4.80
N GLY A 59 25.35 -6.61 -3.90
CA GLY A 59 24.03 -7.22 -4.08
C GLY A 59 23.12 -6.42 -5.03
N ILE A 60 21.84 -6.80 -5.08
CA ILE A 60 20.80 -6.07 -5.81
C ILE A 60 19.82 -5.48 -4.79
N VAL A 61 19.52 -4.19 -4.94
CA VAL A 61 18.47 -3.50 -4.19
C VAL A 61 17.29 -3.23 -5.11
N VAL A 62 16.11 -3.70 -4.72
CA VAL A 62 14.85 -3.42 -5.43
C VAL A 62 14.25 -2.14 -4.86
N LEU A 63 14.16 -1.11 -5.70
CA LEU A 63 13.59 0.17 -5.35
C LEU A 63 12.11 0.21 -5.71
N GLY A 64 11.28 0.11 -4.68
CA GLY A 64 9.85 0.37 -4.76
C GLY A 64 9.54 1.84 -5.03
N GLN A 65 8.32 2.11 -5.49
CA GLN A 65 7.84 3.48 -5.70
C GLN A 65 7.17 4.00 -4.43
N SER A 66 7.50 5.23 -4.05
CA SER A 66 6.87 5.87 -2.89
C SER A 66 5.42 6.22 -3.18
N THR A 67 4.49 5.76 -2.33
CA THR A 67 3.09 6.17 -2.37
C THR A 67 2.92 7.67 -2.16
N SER A 68 3.88 8.36 -1.51
CA SER A 68 3.85 9.83 -1.35
C SER A 68 3.98 10.58 -2.68
N ARG A 69 4.58 9.96 -3.71
CA ARG A 69 4.76 10.55 -5.04
C ARG A 69 3.68 10.14 -6.05
N MET A 70 2.74 9.28 -5.66
CA MET A 70 1.66 8.83 -6.54
C MET A 70 0.65 9.96 -6.81
N SER A 71 0.12 9.98 -8.04
CA SER A 71 -1.03 10.83 -8.38
C SER A 71 -2.29 10.37 -7.64
N LYS A 72 -3.27 11.27 -7.48
CA LYS A 72 -4.57 10.94 -6.87
C LYS A 72 -5.23 9.73 -7.54
N ARG A 73 -5.22 9.67 -8.88
CA ARG A 73 -5.75 8.54 -9.66
C ARG A 73 -5.03 7.24 -9.34
N LEU A 74 -3.69 7.23 -9.38
CA LEU A 74 -2.94 6.00 -9.12
C LEU A 74 -3.11 5.51 -7.69
N PHE A 75 -3.24 6.44 -6.74
CA PHE A 75 -3.53 6.10 -5.36
C PHE A 75 -4.95 5.53 -5.18
N SER A 76 -5.95 6.04 -5.90
CA SER A 76 -7.28 5.42 -5.93
C SER A 76 -7.22 3.97 -6.44
N ASN A 77 -6.48 3.73 -7.53
CA ASN A 77 -6.29 2.36 -8.05
C ASN A 77 -5.61 1.44 -7.01
N LEU A 78 -4.66 1.97 -6.21
CA LEU A 78 -4.03 1.21 -5.13
C LEU A 78 -5.05 0.81 -4.06
N ILE A 79 -5.93 1.73 -3.67
CA ILE A 79 -6.97 1.44 -2.67
C ILE A 79 -7.96 0.41 -3.19
N GLU A 80 -8.40 0.54 -4.45
CA GLU A 80 -9.29 -0.44 -5.09
C GLU A 80 -8.65 -1.83 -5.17
N LEU A 81 -7.36 -1.91 -5.53
CA LEU A 81 -6.61 -3.17 -5.54
C LEU A 81 -6.59 -3.83 -4.15
N ILE A 82 -6.36 -3.07 -3.08
CA ILE A 82 -6.33 -3.61 -1.72
C ILE A 82 -7.72 -4.10 -1.30
N TYR A 83 -8.80 -3.40 -1.67
CA TYR A 83 -10.17 -3.86 -1.41
C TYR A 83 -10.51 -5.15 -2.16
N ALA A 84 -10.14 -5.23 -3.45
CA ALA A 84 -10.37 -6.42 -4.26
C ALA A 84 -9.66 -7.62 -3.64
N PHE A 85 -8.36 -7.47 -3.35
CA PHE A 85 -7.57 -8.51 -2.68
C PHE A 85 -8.17 -8.91 -1.32
N GLY A 86 -8.48 -7.94 -0.46
CA GLY A 86 -9.04 -8.28 0.84
C GLY A 86 -10.43 -8.93 0.74
N THR A 87 -11.21 -8.65 -0.30
CA THR A 87 -12.49 -9.35 -0.55
C THR A 87 -12.26 -10.81 -0.92
N GLU A 88 -11.29 -11.09 -1.79
CA GLU A 88 -10.90 -12.45 -2.17
C GLU A 88 -10.36 -13.28 -1.00
N HIS A 89 -9.76 -12.60 -0.01
CA HIS A 89 -9.19 -13.18 1.20
C HIS A 89 -10.06 -13.00 2.45
N GLU A 90 -11.34 -12.62 2.29
CA GLU A 90 -12.32 -12.48 3.38
C GLU A 90 -11.86 -11.56 4.54
N VAL A 91 -11.07 -10.54 4.24
CA VAL A 91 -10.55 -9.56 5.19
C VAL A 91 -11.70 -8.73 5.76
N VAL A 92 -11.79 -8.69 7.09
CA VAL A 92 -12.72 -7.81 7.82
C VAL A 92 -12.07 -6.44 8.00
N TRP A 93 -12.67 -5.41 7.40
CA TRP A 93 -12.14 -4.05 7.44
C TRP A 93 -12.50 -3.31 8.73
N SER A 94 -11.50 -2.69 9.35
CA SER A 94 -11.69 -1.81 10.50
C SER A 94 -12.35 -0.50 10.04
N GLN A 95 -13.33 -0.03 10.82
CA GLN A 95 -13.98 1.26 10.55
C GLN A 95 -13.01 2.42 10.82
N PRO A 96 -13.05 3.51 10.03
CA PRO A 96 -12.28 4.71 10.31
C PRO A 96 -12.62 5.25 11.72
N GLY A 97 -11.70 5.13 12.66
CA GLY A 97 -11.86 5.63 14.04
C GLY A 97 -11.87 4.57 15.14
N ALA A 98 -11.84 3.28 14.82
CA ALA A 98 -11.65 2.23 15.81
C ALA A 98 -10.18 2.20 16.29
N ARG A 99 -9.78 3.16 17.14
CA ARG A 99 -8.58 2.98 17.95
C ARG A 99 -8.84 1.83 18.90
N VAL A 100 -8.23 0.68 18.62
CA VAL A 100 -8.10 -0.40 19.60
C VAL A 100 -7.27 0.17 20.75
N LYS A 101 -7.92 0.31 21.91
CA LYS A 101 -7.28 0.69 23.18
C LYS A 101 -6.39 -0.45 23.67
#